data_AF-A0A4Q6AEF4-F1
#
_entry.id   AF-A0A4Q6AEF4-F1
#
_cell.length_a   1.000
_cell.length_b   1.000
_cell.length_c   1.000
_cell.angle_alpha   90.00
_cell.angle_beta   90.00
_cell.angle_gamma   90.00
#
_symmetry.space_group_name_H-M   'P 1'
#
loop_
_entity.id
_entity.type
_entity.pdbx_description
1 polymer ?
#
loop_
_entity_poly.entity_id
_entity_poly.type
_entity_poly.pdbx_seq_one_letter_code
_entity_poly.pdbx_strand_id
1 'polypeptide(L)' 'YYNTTPAGLRMSIMMSPVLGKEFFELVSLMVSALNGCELCVTSHEASVKQHGASEARIYDAIRLGAVMKSLIVVL' A
#
# COMPACT_ATOMS: atom_id res chain seq x y z
N TYR A 1 4.96 -3.89 -24.70
CA TYR A 1 5.61 -5.10 -24.16
C TYR A 1 5.72 -5.01 -22.65
N TYR A 2 6.50 -4.08 -22.08
CA TYR A 2 6.73 -4.02 -20.62
C TYR A 2 5.47 -3.92 -19.74
N ASN A 3 4.43 -3.21 -20.18
CA ASN A 3 3.17 -3.09 -19.41
C ASN A 3 2.18 -4.23 -19.64
N THR A 4 2.45 -5.13 -20.58
CA THR A 4 1.51 -6.17 -21.03
C THR A 4 2.05 -7.58 -20.77
N THR A 5 3.35 -7.73 -20.55
CA THR A 5 3.97 -9.00 -20.22
C THR A 5 3.72 -9.32 -18.74
N PRO A 6 3.18 -10.51 -18.40
CA PRO A 6 2.98 -10.91 -17.01
C PRO A 6 4.30 -10.91 -16.24
N ALA A 7 4.29 -10.40 -15.01
CA ALA A 7 5.48 -10.33 -14.17
C ALA A 7 5.99 -11.71 -13.70
N GLY A 8 5.16 -12.77 -13.76
CA GLY A 8 5.53 -14.12 -13.32
C GLY A 8 5.76 -14.28 -11.82
N LEU A 9 5.31 -13.31 -11.01
CA LEU A 9 5.49 -13.31 -9.55
C LEU A 9 4.30 -13.94 -8.82
N ARG A 10 4.59 -14.74 -7.80
CA ARG A 10 3.55 -15.31 -6.93
C ARG A 10 3.02 -14.24 -5.98
N MET A 11 1.79 -13.79 -6.21
CA MET A 11 1.14 -12.72 -5.43
C MET A 11 -0.14 -13.18 -4.71
N SER A 12 -0.20 -14.46 -4.31
CA SER A 12 -1.41 -15.09 -3.75
C SER A 12 -1.95 -14.40 -2.49
N ILE A 13 -1.08 -13.79 -1.66
CA ILE A 13 -1.51 -13.11 -0.44
C ILE A 13 -2.39 -11.89 -0.70
N MET A 14 -2.23 -11.24 -1.86
CA MET A 14 -3.07 -10.09 -2.23
C MET A 14 -4.52 -10.49 -2.48
N MET A 15 -4.79 -11.74 -2.86
CA MET A 15 -6.14 -12.21 -3.16
C MET A 15 -6.92 -12.57 -1.90
N SER A 16 -6.25 -13.15 -0.89
CA SER A 16 -6.88 -13.59 0.35
C SER A 16 -6.01 -13.23 1.57
N PRO A 17 -5.98 -11.94 1.95
CA PRO A 17 -5.24 -11.50 3.12
C PRO A 17 -5.95 -11.89 4.42
N VAL A 18 -5.18 -12.35 5.40
CA VAL A 18 -5.70 -12.85 6.70
C VAL A 18 -6.44 -11.76 7.48
N LEU A 19 -6.00 -10.51 7.39
CA LEU A 19 -6.56 -9.38 8.14
C LEU A 19 -7.65 -8.61 7.37
N GLY A 20 -8.13 -9.16 6.26
CA GLY A 20 -9.11 -8.50 5.39
C GLY A 20 -8.48 -7.57 4.35
N LYS A 21 -9.25 -7.31 3.28
CA LYS A 21 -8.76 -6.63 2.08
C LYS A 21 -8.52 -5.14 2.30
N GLU A 22 -9.43 -4.44 3.00
CA GLU A 22 -9.25 -3.02 3.33
C GLU A 22 -7.92 -2.78 4.06
N PHE A 23 -7.69 -3.48 5.16
CA PHE A 23 -6.50 -3.28 5.97
C PHE A 23 -5.21 -3.66 5.22
N PHE A 24 -5.25 -4.76 4.45
CA PHE A 24 -4.14 -5.16 3.61
C PHE A 24 -3.74 -4.07 2.60
N GLU A 25 -4.72 -3.48 1.92
CA GLU A 25 -4.49 -2.41 0.93
C GLU A 25 -3.99 -1.13 1.62
N LEU A 26 -4.51 -0.78 2.79
CA LEU A 26 -4.06 0.38 3.57
C LEU A 26 -2.57 0.26 3.96
N VAL A 27 -2.15 -0.90 4.44
CA VAL A 27 -0.74 -1.16 4.79
C VAL A 27 0.13 -1.20 3.55
N SER A 28 -0.35 -1.81 2.46
CA SER A 28 0.39 -1.89 1.19
C SER A 28 0.60 -0.52 0.57
N LEU A 29 -0.41 0.36 0.66
CA LEU A 29 -0.32 1.78 0.28
C LEU A 29 0.76 2.51 1.10
N MET A 30 0.73 2.38 2.43
CA MET A 30 1.72 2.99 3.32
C MET A 30 3.15 2.54 2.97
N VAL A 31 3.37 1.23 2.78
CA VAL A 31 4.69 0.68 2.42
C VAL A 31 5.13 1.14 1.03
N SER A 32 4.19 1.22 0.08
CA SER A 32 4.45 1.72 -1.27
C SER A 32 4.91 3.18 -1.27
N ALA A 33 4.30 4.01 -0.42
CA ALA A 33 4.69 5.41 -0.24
C ALA A 33 6.10 5.53 0.35
N LEU A 34 6.44 4.70 1.35
CA LEU A 34 7.79 4.67 1.94
C LEU A 34 8.87 4.21 0.96
N ASN A 35 8.53 3.31 0.05
CA ASN A 35 9.44 2.79 -0.98
C ASN A 35 9.47 3.65 -2.26
N GLY A 36 8.61 4.67 -2.38
CA GLY A 36 8.57 5.56 -3.53
C GLY A 36 8.08 4.90 -4.84
N CYS A 37 7.22 3.88 -4.76
CA CYS A 37 6.64 3.25 -5.96
C CYS A 37 5.32 3.94 -6.36
N GLU A 38 5.39 4.87 -7.31
CA GLU A 38 4.21 5.63 -7.77
C GLU A 38 3.07 4.72 -8.28
N LEU A 39 3.40 3.72 -9.11
CA LEU A 39 2.41 2.78 -9.64
C LEU A 39 1.68 2.01 -8.52
N CYS A 40 2.43 1.60 -7.50
CA CYS A 40 1.90 0.86 -6.36
C CYS A 40 1.00 1.76 -5.50
N VAL A 41 1.41 3.01 -5.27
CA VAL A 41 0.62 4.00 -4.51
C VAL A 41 -0.73 4.23 -5.17
N THR A 42 -0.76 4.55 -6.46
CA THR A 42 -2.00 4.82 -7.19
C THR A 42 -2.92 3.58 -7.20
N SER A 43 -2.35 2.39 -7.38
CA SER A 43 -3.11 1.13 -7.39
C SER A 43 -3.72 0.80 -6.02
N HIS A 44 -2.93 0.88 -4.94
CA HIS A 44 -3.40 0.57 -3.60
C HIS A 44 -4.35 1.63 -3.04
N GLU A 45 -4.18 2.91 -3.40
CA GLU A 45 -5.12 3.98 -3.03
C GLU A 45 -6.50 3.75 -3.66
N ALA A 46 -6.56 3.44 -4.96
CA ALA A 46 -7.82 3.14 -5.63
C ALA A 46 -8.51 1.92 -4.98
N SER A 47 -7.75 0.87 -4.69
CA SER A 47 -8.25 -0.36 -4.07
C SER A 47 -8.75 -0.12 -2.65
N VAL A 48 -7.99 0.56 -1.79
CA VAL A 48 -8.40 0.80 -0.39
C VAL A 48 -9.64 1.69 -0.29
N LYS A 49 -9.78 2.67 -1.20
CA LYS A 49 -11.00 3.50 -1.32
C LYS A 49 -12.21 2.66 -1.72
N GLN A 50 -12.06 1.73 -2.66
CA GLN A 50 -13.13 0.80 -3.04
C GLN A 50 -13.57 -0.09 -1.86
N HIS A 51 -12.66 -0.40 -0.93
CA HIS A 51 -12.96 -1.17 0.27
C HIS A 51 -13.41 -0.30 1.46
N GLY A 52 -13.74 0.97 1.23
CA GLY A 52 -14.43 1.82 2.20
C GLY A 52 -13.55 2.65 3.12
N ALA A 53 -12.23 2.70 2.89
CA ALA A 53 -11.38 3.61 3.64
C ALA A 53 -11.64 5.07 3.25
N SER A 54 -11.69 5.95 4.26
CA SER A 54 -11.76 7.40 4.04
C SER A 54 -10.39 7.97 3.68
N GLU A 55 -10.39 9.09 2.96
CA GLU A 55 -9.15 9.80 2.59
C GLU A 55 -8.37 10.25 3.82
N ALA A 56 -9.06 10.65 4.89
CA ALA A 56 -8.43 10.99 6.16
C ALA A 56 -7.66 9.79 6.76
N ARG A 57 -8.26 8.59 6.75
CA ARG A 57 -7.60 7.37 7.25
C ARG A 57 -6.39 6.98 6.39
N ILE A 58 -6.48 7.16 5.08
CA ILE A 58 -5.36 6.93 4.15
C ILE A 58 -4.21 7.91 4.46
N TYR A 59 -4.51 9.19 4.58
CA TYR A 59 -3.52 10.22 4.89
C TYR A 59 -2.84 9.96 6.23
N ASP A 60 -3.62 9.61 7.27
CA ASP A 60 -3.09 9.27 8.59
C ASP A 60 -2.16 8.04 8.54
N ALA A 61 -2.50 7.01 7.76
CA ALA A 61 -1.65 5.83 7.59
C ALA A 61 -0.28 6.18 6.97
N ILE A 62 -0.27 7.00 5.91
CA ILE A 62 0.97 7.44 5.25
C ILE A 62 1.80 8.31 6.22
N ARG A 63 1.15 9.25 6.91
CA ARG A 63 1.81 10.13 7.89
C ARG A 63 2.44 9.33 9.03
N LEU A 64 1.74 8.33 9.56
CA LEU A 64 2.26 7.44 10.61
C LEU A 64 3.46 6.65 10.10
N GLY A 65 3.37 6.08 8.89
CA GLY A 65 4.48 5.37 8.25
C GLY A 65 5.73 6.25 8.10
N ALA A 66 5.56 7.51 7.70
CA ALA A 66 6.65 8.48 7.58
C ALA A 66 7.31 8.77 8.94
N VAL A 67 6.53 8.94 10.02
CA VAL A 67 7.05 9.13 11.38
C VAL A 67 7.84 7.91 11.83
N MET A 68 7.33 6.69 11.60
CA MET A 68 8.06 5.46 11.93
C MET A 68 9.38 5.35 11.16
N LYS A 69 9.38 5.66 9.87
CA LYS A 69 10.60 5.68 9.05
C LYS A 69 11.60 6.71 9.59
N SER A 70 11.14 7.91 9.95
CA SER A 70 11.98 8.95 10.55
C SER A 70 12.61 8.48 11.86
N LEU A 71 11.85 7.82 12.73
CA LEU A 71 12.36 7.28 13.99
C LEU A 71 13.48 6.26 13.74
N ILE A 72 13.28 5.33 12.80
CA ILE A 72 14.28 4.32 12.43
C ILE A 72 15.55 4.94 11.83
N VAL A 73 15.43 6.05 11.10
CA VAL A 73 16.58 6.73 10.47
C VAL A 73 17.40 7.52 11.49
N VAL A 74 16.77 8.01 12.56
CA VAL A 74 17.44 8.83 13.60
C VAL A 74 18.12 7.95 14.66
N LEU A 75 17.59 6.76 14.94
CA LEU A 75 18.18 5.78 15.87
C LEU A 75 19.36 5.03 15.22
#